data_AF-A0A434S3D9-F1
#
_entry.id   AF-A0A434S3D9-F1
#
_cell.length_a   1.000
_cell.length_b   1.000
_cell.length_c   1.000
_cell.angle_alpha   90.00
_cell.angle_beta   90.00
_cell.angle_gamma   90.00
#
_symmetry.space_group_name_H-M   'P 1'
#
loop_
_entity.id
_entity.type
_entity.pdbx_description
1 polymer ?
#
loop_
_entity_poly.entity_id
_entity_poly.type
_entity_poly.pdbx_seq_one_letter_code
_entity_poly.pdbx_strand_id
1 'polypeptide(L)' 'GHDYYEHWLSALEKLLATKGVAGKHEIDALAAAWERAAHATPHGKPILLENDPGAHR' A
#
# COMPACT_ATOMS: atom_id res chain seq x y z
N GLY A 1 17.20 10.02 -7.16
CA GLY A 1 17.07 8.90 -6.21
C GLY A 1 15.61 8.49 -6.00
N HIS A 2 14.69 9.46 -6.04
CA HIS A 2 13.24 9.24 -5.92
C HIS A 2 12.66 8.49 -7.14
N ASP A 3 13.05 8.90 -8.34
CA ASP A 3 12.50 8.41 -9.61
C ASP A 3 12.76 6.92 -9.87
N TYR A 4 13.83 6.36 -9.27
CA TYR A 4 14.13 4.92 -9.39
C TYR A 4 13.02 4.06 -8.79
N TYR A 5 12.57 4.41 -7.58
CA TYR A 5 11.52 3.68 -6.89
C TYR A 5 10.17 3.86 -7.56
N GLU A 6 9.87 5.07 -8.05
CA GLU A 6 8.63 5.35 -8.77
C GLU A 6 8.53 4.58 -10.09
N HIS A 7 9.62 4.52 -10.88
CA HIS A 7 9.64 3.75 -12.12
C HIS A 7 9.50 2.25 -11.87
N TRP A 8 10.18 1.74 -10.84
CA TRP A 8 10.07 0.34 -10.46
C TRP A 8 8.67 -0.01 -9.97
N LEU A 9 8.08 0.84 -9.12
CA LEU A 9 6.73 0.66 -8.61
C LEU A 9 5.72 0.67 -9.76
N SER A 10 5.81 1.64 -10.67
CA SER A 10 4.93 1.72 -11.85
C SER A 10 5.02 0.48 -12.73
N ALA A 11 6.22 -0.08 -12.92
CA ALA A 11 6.39 -1.32 -13.67
C ALA A 11 5.73 -2.52 -12.97
N LEU A 12 5.88 -2.63 -11.65
CA LEU A 12 5.28 -3.69 -10.86
C LEU A 12 3.74 -3.62 -10.86
N GLU A 13 3.17 -2.43 -10.67
CA GLU A 13 1.71 -2.21 -10.73
C GLU A 13 1.14 -2.63 -12.08
N LYS A 14 1.81 -2.28 -13.18
CA LYS A 14 1.42 -2.70 -14.53
C LYS A 14 1.46 -4.21 -14.70
N LEU A 15 2.47 -4.88 -14.17
CA LEU A 15 2.58 -6.34 -14.23
C LEU A 15 1.45 -7.04 -13.45
N LEU A 16 1.12 -6.53 -12.25
CA LEU A 16 0.02 -7.08 -11.44
C LEU A 16 -1.34 -6.93 -12.14
N ALA A 17 -1.59 -5.75 -12.71
CA ALA A 17 -2.81 -5.49 -13.47
C ALA A 17 -2.90 -6.37 -14.73
N THR A 18 -1.81 -6.49 -15.48
CA THR A 18 -1.76 -7.31 -16.71
C THR A 18 -2.00 -8.79 -16.42
N LYS A 19 -1.58 -9.27 -15.25
CA LYS A 19 -1.77 -10.65 -14.80
C LYS A 19 -3.12 -10.89 -14.10
N GLY A 20 -3.95 -9.85 -13.93
CA GLY A 20 -5.23 -9.95 -13.22
C GLY A 20 -5.09 -10.25 -11.72
N VAL A 21 -3.94 -9.93 -11.11
CA VAL A 21 -3.67 -10.20 -9.70
C VAL A 21 -4.23 -9.09 -8.80
N ALA A 22 -4.05 -7.84 -9.21
CA ALA A 22 -4.58 -6.66 -8.53
C ALA A 22 -4.69 -5.50 -9.53
N GLY A 23 -5.80 -4.77 -9.50
CA GLY A 23 -6.00 -3.55 -10.24
C GLY A 23 -5.44 -2.32 -9.53
N LYS A 24 -5.29 -1.21 -10.27
CA LYS A 24 -4.80 0.06 -9.72
C LYS A 24 -5.57 0.51 -8.48
N HIS A 25 -6.91 0.41 -8.51
CA HIS A 25 -7.74 0.81 -7.38
C HIS A 25 -7.48 -0.02 -6.11
N GLU A 26 -7.26 -1.34 -6.26
CA GLU A 26 -6.95 -2.22 -5.13
C GLU A 26 -5.58 -1.90 -4.54
N ILE A 27 -4.60 -1.61 -5.39
CA ILE A 27 -3.25 -1.19 -4.98
C ILE A 27 -3.31 0.16 -4.25
N ASP A 28 -4.00 1.14 -4.81
CA ASP A 28 -4.16 2.48 -4.22
C ASP A 28 -4.87 2.39 -2.85
N ALA A 29 -5.92 1.56 -2.74
CA ALA A 29 -6.65 1.34 -1.50
C ALA A 29 -5.79 0.67 -0.42
N LEU A 30 -5.00 -0.34 -0.81
CA LEU A 30 -4.10 -1.03 0.09
C LEU A 30 -2.95 -0.13 0.56
N ALA A 31 -2.39 0.69 -0.34
CA ALA A 31 -1.37 1.67 0.01
C ALA A 31 -1.91 2.68 1.04
N ALA A 32 -3.11 3.22 0.82
CA ALA A 32 -3.76 4.13 1.76
C ALA A 32 -4.07 3.45 3.10
N ALA A 33 -4.44 2.16 3.11
CA ALA A 33 -4.66 1.41 4.34
C ALA A 33 -3.35 1.24 5.15
N TRP A 34 -2.24 0.92 4.48
CA TRP A 34 -0.93 0.85 5.11
C TRP A 34 -0.44 2.20 5.64
N GLU A 35 -0.70 3.30 4.92
CA GLU A 35 -0.39 4.65 5.38
C GLU A 35 -1.14 4.96 6.68
N ARG A 36 -2.45 4.73 6.71
CA ARG A 36 -3.26 4.94 7.93
C ARG A 36 -2.82 4.03 9.08
N ALA A 37 -2.54 2.76 8.81
CA ALA A 37 -2.00 1.82 9.80
C ALA A 37 -0.67 2.31 10.39
N ALA A 38 0.24 2.79 9.55
CA ALA A 38 1.52 3.35 9.99
C ALA A 38 1.32 4.57 10.89
N HIS A 39 0.42 5.49 10.53
CA HIS A 39 0.07 6.65 11.34
C HIS A 39 -0.57 6.30 12.69
N ALA A 40 -1.39 5.25 12.72
CA ALA A 40 -2.08 4.80 13.94
C ALA A 40 -1.18 3.96 14.87
N THR A 41 -0.03 3.47 14.39
CA THR A 41 0.87 2.60 15.15
C THR A 41 1.78 3.42 16.07
N PRO A 42 1.72 3.22 17.41
CA PRO A 42 2.66 3.88 18.32
C PRO A 42 4.11 3.52 18.02
N HIS A 43 5.03 4.46 18.24
CA HIS A 43 6.46 4.19 18.06
C HIS A 43 6.93 2.97 18.88
N GLY A 44 7.75 2.13 18.24
CA GLY A 44 8.26 0.90 18.86
C GLY A 44 7.29 -0.29 18.82
N LYS A 45 6.12 -0.14 18.18
CA LYS A 45 5.19 -1.24 17.88
C LYS A 45 5.25 -1.62 16.40
N PRO A 46 4.96 -2.89 16.05
CA PRO A 46 4.90 -3.31 14.65
C PRO A 46 3.73 -2.64 13.93
N ILE A 47 3.96 -2.20 12.70
CA ILE A 47 2.89 -1.74 11.81
C ILE A 47 2.23 -2.99 11.21
N LEU A 48 0.96 -3.18 11.53
CA LEU A 48 0.13 -4.27 11.03
C LEU A 48 -1.06 -3.64 10.28
N LEU A 49 -1.61 -4.32 9.27
CA LEU A 49 -2.73 -3.76 8.49
C LEU A 49 -3.99 -3.58 9.36
N GLU A 50 -4.13 -4.42 10.40
CA GLU A 50 -5.19 -4.34 11.42
C GLU A 50 -5.12 -3.05 12.25
N ASN A 51 -3.99 -2.33 12.21
CA ASN A 51 -3.87 -1.02 12.86
C ASN A 51 -4.56 0.08 12.04
N ASP A 52 -5.02 -0.19 10.81
CA ASP A 52 -5.76 0.79 10.01
C ASP A 52 -7.12 1.12 10.65
N PRO A 53 -7.36 2.36 11.13
CA PRO A 53 -8.65 2.76 11.67
C PRO A 53 -9.80 2.71 10.66
N GLY A 54 -9.50 2.64 9.35
CA GLY A 54 -10.48 2.47 8.28
C GLY A 54 -10.88 1.02 8.00
N ALA A 55 -10.23 0.02 8.60
CA ALA A 55 -10.46 -1.40 8.30
C ALA A 55 -11.83 -1.95 8.77
N HIS A 56 -12.54 -1.22 9.64
CA HIS A 56 -13.81 -1.65 10.24
C HIS A 56 -15.02 -0.84 9.75
N ARG A 57 -14.87 0.00 8.73
CA ARG A 57 -15.95 0.81 8.18
C ARG A 57 -16.65 0.13 7.00
#